data_AF-A0A1W6KJ30-F1
#
_entry.id   AF-A0A1W6KJ30-F1
#
_cell.length_a   1.000
_cell.length_b   1.000
_cell.length_c   1.000
_cell.angle_alpha   90.00
_cell.angle_beta   90.00
_cell.angle_gamma   90.00
#
_symmetry.space_group_name_H-M   'P 1'
#
loop_
_entity.id
_entity.type
_entity.pdbx_description
1 polymer ?
#
loop_
_entity_poly.entity_id
_entity_poly.type
_entity_poly.pdbx_seq_one_letter_code
_entity_poly.pdbx_strand_id
1 'polypeptide(L)'
;MTLALGMGLGPSFANAMADGHPDWVPDPNRYMPFSMGWRWPAGFVMAAGTGLGAVGGILAMANGPWDITSPRFHFSGWACTEGSNAPQEIVYPTAAFDIGCDISTDRINWVPFDFAGSASFNMPAQNQGTWATANITLPKDSIFYLRPKLLIAEGQSYIGNYRIQKHRNEKMWGAADWTALQALMDGDAPNTAALDQFYNTVGNASNSQLLLYGPDLMVGLGWDGRPIPIILNDSLVERQEISASADARRNLGLWRRWLDEPDPKQGRLVGLIMGVPGSKAANELAGSGATIATRRWAIIDEVKTLNGGKNCWTGIAAIEDGSNDNSATLSTWQNAIYSLTSTRFLGRYPGARMLAVPIPGRTSVGTSLNFQTVAGQTIGSPWSTNLDTVNDALRAGGGGRFADYIDAYAFTMDPANHGKFKGAESFPIGNVSGATTSSAAVKVTQPILPGARVNFETVPGTTYTTQIVLTCAPDGGGLYDVVLQGNMTLPDGAAVFGRVTEDGTHLALYGIMDSFVRWPQAHKSKFYPVV
;
A
#
# COMPACT_ATOMS: atom_id res chain seq x y z
N MET A 1 -28.61 -28.69 -31.31
CA MET A 1 -27.64 -29.31 -32.23
C MET A 1 -26.26 -28.97 -31.69
N THR A 2 -25.72 -29.87 -30.90
CA THR A 2 -24.44 -29.72 -30.18
C THR A 2 -23.34 -30.18 -31.12
N LEU A 3 -22.30 -29.37 -31.33
CA LEU A 3 -21.10 -29.82 -32.03
C LEU A 3 -19.87 -29.52 -31.18
N ALA A 4 -19.27 -30.60 -30.69
CA ALA A 4 -17.96 -30.67 -30.10
C ALA A 4 -16.93 -31.04 -31.17
N LEU A 5 -15.74 -30.45 -31.09
CA LEU A 5 -14.47 -30.86 -31.71
C LEU A 5 -13.38 -30.20 -30.83
N GLY A 6 -12.40 -30.85 -30.22
CA GLY A 6 -11.77 -32.14 -30.47
C GLY A 6 -10.27 -31.93 -30.25
N MET A 7 -9.73 -32.54 -29.21
CA MET A 7 -8.38 -32.34 -28.64
C MET A 7 -7.25 -32.84 -29.56
N GLY A 8 -6.08 -32.22 -29.42
CA GLY A 8 -4.78 -32.75 -29.84
C GLY A 8 -3.75 -32.53 -28.72
N LEU A 9 -3.67 -33.47 -27.78
CA LEU A 9 -2.60 -33.57 -26.78
C LEU A 9 -1.44 -34.39 -27.35
N GLY A 10 -0.22 -33.90 -27.15
CA GLY A 10 1.00 -34.69 -27.24
C GLY A 10 2.24 -33.84 -26.94
N PRO A 11 3.31 -34.44 -26.42
CA PRO A 11 3.40 -35.21 -25.19
C PRO A 11 3.89 -34.32 -24.03
N SER A 12 3.42 -34.67 -22.85
CA SER A 12 3.87 -34.18 -21.56
C SER A 12 5.38 -34.37 -21.36
N PHE A 13 6.14 -33.27 -21.25
CA PHE A 13 7.25 -33.22 -20.29
C PHE A 13 6.65 -33.01 -18.90
N ALA A 14 5.98 -34.07 -18.43
CA ALA A 14 5.73 -34.31 -17.03
C ALA A 14 7.09 -34.61 -16.38
N ASN A 15 7.80 -33.55 -16.01
CA ASN A 15 8.36 -33.47 -14.67
C ASN A 15 7.53 -32.41 -13.96
N ALA A 16 6.30 -32.78 -13.64
CA ALA A 16 5.66 -32.24 -12.46
C ALA A 16 6.58 -32.60 -11.29
N MET A 17 7.45 -31.68 -10.88
CA MET A 17 7.72 -31.59 -9.46
C MET A 17 6.34 -31.42 -8.84
N ALA A 18 5.92 -32.42 -8.08
CA ALA A 18 4.93 -32.21 -7.06
C ALA A 18 5.53 -31.13 -6.15
N ASP A 19 5.22 -29.86 -6.44
CA ASP A 19 5.61 -28.70 -5.63
C ASP A 19 4.85 -28.76 -4.31
N GLY A 20 5.23 -29.72 -3.47
CA GLY A 20 4.89 -29.72 -2.06
C GLY A 20 5.69 -28.60 -1.43
N HIS A 21 5.02 -27.49 -1.10
CA HIS A 21 5.57 -26.64 -0.06
C HIS A 21 5.70 -27.49 1.21
N PRO A 22 6.72 -27.27 2.07
CA PRO A 22 6.75 -27.95 3.35
C PRO A 22 5.44 -27.71 4.10
N ASP A 23 5.01 -28.71 4.87
CA ASP A 23 3.87 -28.53 5.76
C ASP A 23 4.12 -27.31 6.65
N TRP A 24 3.08 -26.49 6.83
CA TRP A 24 3.19 -25.36 7.73
C TRP A 24 3.44 -25.91 9.13
N VAL A 25 4.45 -25.37 9.80
CA VAL A 25 4.75 -25.71 11.20
C VAL A 25 4.20 -24.57 12.05
N PRO A 26 3.02 -24.73 12.66
CA PRO A 26 2.45 -23.69 13.49
C PRO A 26 3.39 -23.37 14.67
N ASP A 27 3.49 -22.10 15.00
CA ASP A 27 4.07 -21.64 16.26
C ASP A 27 3.08 -20.64 16.87
N PRO A 28 2.00 -21.14 17.52
CA PRO A 28 0.91 -20.30 17.99
C PRO A 28 1.36 -19.33 19.07
N ASN A 29 2.53 -19.52 19.69
CA ASN A 29 3.08 -18.66 20.72
C ASN A 29 4.04 -17.57 20.18
N ARG A 30 4.16 -17.46 18.85
CA ARG A 30 4.98 -16.45 18.19
C ARG A 30 4.12 -15.28 17.73
N TYR A 31 4.49 -14.07 18.14
CA TYR A 31 3.92 -12.83 17.63
C TYR A 31 4.33 -12.62 16.18
N MET A 32 3.34 -12.66 15.30
CA MET A 32 3.51 -12.50 13.86
C MET A 32 2.60 -11.37 13.34
N PRO A 33 3.01 -10.62 12.31
CA PRO A 33 2.16 -9.67 11.61
C PRO A 33 0.89 -10.35 11.13
N PHE A 34 -0.27 -9.75 11.41
CA PHE A 34 -1.56 -10.36 11.08
C PHE A 34 -2.49 -9.47 10.26
N SER A 35 -2.21 -8.16 10.19
CA SER A 35 -3.13 -7.19 9.61
C SER A 35 -2.74 -6.80 8.19
N MET A 36 -3.75 -6.54 7.36
CA MET A 36 -3.62 -5.90 6.06
C MET A 36 -3.81 -4.38 6.19
N GLY A 37 -3.09 -3.60 5.40
CA GLY A 37 -3.36 -2.16 5.29
C GLY A 37 -2.77 -1.26 6.39
N TRP A 38 -1.99 -1.80 7.34
CA TRP A 38 -1.19 -0.99 8.28
C TRP A 38 -0.03 -0.27 7.55
N ARG A 39 0.57 0.79 8.10
CA ARG A 39 1.64 1.52 7.39
C ARG A 39 2.63 2.15 8.35
N TRP A 40 3.92 2.13 7.98
CA TRP A 40 4.94 2.91 8.67
C TRP A 40 4.65 4.41 8.54
N PRO A 41 4.71 5.18 9.65
CA PRO A 41 4.41 6.59 9.63
C PRO A 41 5.44 7.31 8.74
N ALA A 42 4.98 8.12 7.80
CA ALA A 42 5.84 8.78 6.83
C ALA A 42 5.21 10.07 6.30
N GLY A 43 6.08 10.97 5.80
CA GLY A 43 5.70 12.18 5.08
C GLY A 43 5.80 13.41 5.97
N PHE A 44 4.69 13.83 6.55
CA PHE A 44 4.56 15.12 7.23
C PHE A 44 3.79 15.01 8.54
N VAL A 45 3.89 16.06 9.36
CA VAL A 45 3.10 16.23 10.59
C VAL A 45 1.87 17.10 10.34
N MET A 46 0.83 16.92 11.15
CA MET A 46 -0.37 17.75 11.07
C MET A 46 -0.52 18.59 12.33
N ALA A 47 -0.89 19.85 12.14
CA ALA A 47 -1.20 20.74 13.24
C ALA A 47 -2.63 20.49 13.75
N ALA A 48 -2.81 20.52 15.06
CA ALA A 48 -4.12 20.57 15.68
C ALA A 48 -4.78 21.93 15.40
N GLY A 49 -5.95 21.90 14.76
CA GLY A 49 -6.72 23.11 14.46
C GLY A 49 -7.42 23.68 15.69
N THR A 50 -7.90 24.93 15.59
CA THR A 50 -8.60 25.61 16.69
C THR A 50 -9.85 24.87 17.14
N GLY A 51 -9.93 24.59 18.44
CA GLY A 51 -11.02 23.79 19.03
C GLY A 51 -11.02 22.31 18.66
N LEU A 52 -9.95 21.81 18.03
CA LEU A 52 -9.76 20.41 17.62
C LEU A 52 -8.58 19.76 18.37
N GLY A 53 -8.45 20.06 19.67
CA GLY A 53 -7.39 19.53 20.53
C GLY A 53 -7.47 18.01 20.75
N ALA A 54 -8.62 17.40 20.47
CA ALA A 54 -8.79 15.96 20.42
C ALA A 54 -9.17 15.52 19.01
N VAL A 55 -8.46 14.53 18.47
CA VAL A 55 -8.71 13.96 17.13
C VAL A 55 -8.86 12.46 17.25
N GLY A 56 -9.80 11.88 16.53
CA GLY A 56 -10.00 10.43 16.49
C GLY A 56 -10.65 9.99 15.19
N GLY A 57 -10.91 8.70 15.05
CA GLY A 57 -11.58 8.19 13.86
C GLY A 57 -11.91 6.72 13.92
N ILE A 58 -12.37 6.17 12.80
CA ILE A 58 -12.54 4.72 12.59
C ILE A 58 -11.71 4.30 11.41
N LEU A 59 -10.89 3.27 11.60
CA LEU A 59 -10.17 2.57 10.54
C LEU A 59 -10.68 1.14 10.45
N ALA A 60 -10.99 0.67 9.24
CA ALA A 60 -11.33 -0.72 8.99
C ALA A 60 -10.07 -1.45 8.48
N MET A 61 -9.69 -2.52 9.15
CA MET A 61 -8.53 -3.35 8.84
C MET A 61 -8.99 -4.79 8.59
N ALA A 62 -8.23 -5.57 7.82
CA ALA A 62 -8.49 -7.00 7.67
C ALA A 62 -7.41 -7.81 8.37
N ASN A 63 -7.76 -8.95 8.95
CA ASN A 63 -6.76 -9.89 9.44
C ASN A 63 -6.50 -11.04 8.45
N GLY A 64 -5.38 -11.72 8.68
CA GLY A 64 -4.91 -12.85 7.91
C GLY A 64 -5.72 -14.14 8.11
N PRO A 65 -5.26 -15.25 7.50
CA PRO A 65 -6.01 -16.50 7.40
C PRO A 65 -5.94 -17.41 8.63
N TRP A 66 -5.59 -16.87 9.80
CA TRP A 66 -5.57 -17.57 11.09
C TRP A 66 -6.19 -16.70 12.20
N ASP A 67 -6.68 -17.36 13.25
CA ASP A 67 -7.28 -16.67 14.39
C ASP A 67 -6.18 -15.96 15.19
N ILE A 68 -6.43 -14.70 15.54
CA ILE A 68 -5.45 -13.88 16.27
C ILE A 68 -5.80 -13.87 17.73
N THR A 69 -4.91 -14.45 18.53
CA THR A 69 -4.99 -14.39 19.99
C THR A 69 -4.00 -13.34 20.50
N SER A 70 -4.37 -12.58 21.53
CA SER A 70 -3.51 -11.55 22.12
C SER A 70 -2.91 -10.54 21.10
N PRO A 71 -3.73 -9.83 20.31
CA PRO A 71 -3.22 -8.83 19.39
C PRO A 71 -2.50 -7.68 20.12
N ARG A 72 -1.37 -7.25 19.54
CA ARG A 72 -0.52 -6.15 19.99
C ARG A 72 -0.32 -5.13 18.87
N PHE A 73 -0.23 -3.88 19.27
CA PHE A 73 -0.19 -2.74 18.36
C PHE A 73 0.91 -1.79 18.81
N HIS A 74 1.83 -1.45 17.92
CA HIS A 74 2.88 -0.46 18.18
C HIS A 74 2.44 0.92 17.69
N PHE A 75 2.75 1.96 18.45
CA PHE A 75 2.47 3.36 18.13
C PHE A 75 3.74 4.19 18.24
N SER A 76 4.18 4.85 17.16
CA SER A 76 5.43 5.64 17.11
C SER A 76 5.23 7.12 17.44
N GLY A 77 6.25 7.72 18.07
CA GLY A 77 6.40 9.17 18.23
C GLY A 77 7.29 9.83 17.16
N TRP A 78 7.54 9.15 16.05
CA TRP A 78 8.39 9.57 14.93
C TRP A 78 7.85 9.05 13.59
N ALA A 79 8.33 9.61 12.48
CA ALA A 79 7.98 9.22 11.12
C ALA A 79 9.18 9.25 10.18
N CYS A 80 9.09 8.49 9.11
CA CYS A 80 9.99 8.55 7.97
C CYS A 80 9.75 9.81 7.12
N THR A 81 10.79 10.28 6.45
CA THR A 81 10.65 11.17 5.30
C THR A 81 10.04 10.43 4.11
N GLU A 82 9.37 11.17 3.23
CA GLU A 82 8.97 10.71 1.89
C GLU A 82 9.80 11.43 0.82
N GLY A 83 10.16 10.72 -0.26
CA GLY A 83 10.95 11.29 -1.35
C GLY A 83 12.46 11.37 -1.06
N SER A 84 13.08 12.52 -1.37
CA SER A 84 14.53 12.76 -1.45
C SER A 84 15.44 11.89 -0.56
N ASN A 85 15.21 11.91 0.77
CA ASN A 85 16.04 11.20 1.75
C ASN A 85 15.34 10.00 2.39
N ALA A 86 14.20 9.56 1.86
CA ALA A 86 13.49 8.41 2.39
C ALA A 86 14.41 7.16 2.38
N PRO A 87 14.33 6.30 3.41
CA PRO A 87 13.38 6.34 4.53
C PRO A 87 13.98 6.96 5.81
N GLN A 88 14.67 8.10 5.74
CA GLN A 88 15.26 8.77 6.91
C GLN A 88 14.20 9.10 7.98
N GLU A 89 14.47 8.80 9.25
CA GLU A 89 13.49 8.82 10.35
C GLU A 89 13.60 10.11 11.18
N ILE A 90 13.37 11.27 10.53
CA ILE A 90 13.56 12.61 11.13
C ILE A 90 12.29 13.46 11.17
N VAL A 91 11.13 12.87 10.87
CA VAL A 91 9.86 13.59 10.94
C VAL A 91 9.28 13.42 12.34
N TYR A 92 9.06 14.54 13.02
CA TYR A 92 8.74 14.54 14.45
C TYR A 92 7.60 15.50 14.79
N PRO A 93 6.74 15.15 15.76
CA PRO A 93 5.75 16.06 16.32
C PRO A 93 6.45 17.21 17.05
N THR A 94 5.81 18.37 17.16
CA THR A 94 6.39 19.53 17.87
C THR A 94 6.33 19.41 19.39
N ALA A 95 5.46 18.55 19.91
CA ALA A 95 5.28 18.33 21.34
C ALA A 95 4.86 16.88 21.63
N ALA A 96 4.87 16.52 22.92
CA ALA A 96 4.23 15.29 23.38
C ALA A 96 2.69 15.37 23.20
N PHE A 97 2.05 14.23 23.04
CA PHE A 97 0.61 14.11 22.85
C PHE A 97 0.09 12.82 23.50
N ASP A 98 -1.15 12.81 23.96
CA ASP A 98 -1.74 11.58 24.53
C ASP A 98 -2.40 10.74 23.44
N ILE A 99 -2.27 9.43 23.56
CA ILE A 99 -2.84 8.46 22.64
C ILE A 99 -3.73 7.48 23.38
N GLY A 100 -4.79 7.04 22.73
CA GLY A 100 -5.64 5.94 23.12
C GLY A 100 -6.16 5.21 21.88
N CYS A 101 -6.70 4.01 22.03
CA CYS A 101 -7.33 3.29 20.93
C CYS A 101 -8.30 2.24 21.46
N ASP A 102 -9.38 2.01 20.72
CA ASP A 102 -10.29 0.90 20.96
C ASP A 102 -10.36 -0.01 19.73
N ILE A 103 -10.76 -1.27 19.89
CA ILE A 103 -10.95 -2.24 18.80
C ILE A 103 -12.31 -2.91 18.87
N SER A 104 -12.84 -3.26 17.70
CA SER A 104 -14.11 -3.98 17.57
C SER A 104 -14.11 -4.87 16.33
N THR A 105 -14.86 -5.97 16.35
CA THR A 105 -15.13 -6.81 15.16
C THR A 105 -16.48 -6.51 14.51
N ASP A 106 -17.34 -5.73 15.16
CA ASP A 106 -18.72 -5.47 14.73
C ASP A 106 -19.09 -3.97 14.70
N ARG A 107 -18.16 -3.07 15.07
CA ARG A 107 -18.35 -1.62 15.27
C ARG A 107 -19.27 -1.23 16.42
N ILE A 108 -19.72 -2.17 17.23
CA ILE A 108 -20.68 -1.93 18.33
C ILE A 108 -19.99 -2.19 19.66
N ASN A 109 -19.36 -3.37 19.80
CA ASN A 109 -18.68 -3.78 21.02
C ASN A 109 -17.20 -3.39 20.93
N TRP A 110 -16.85 -2.30 21.62
CA TRP A 110 -15.50 -1.73 21.63
C TRP A 110 -14.72 -2.19 22.86
N VAL A 111 -13.52 -2.69 22.64
CA VAL A 111 -12.56 -3.09 23.68
C VAL A 111 -11.43 -2.06 23.71
N PRO A 112 -11.18 -1.38 24.84
CA PRO A 112 -10.08 -0.43 24.94
C PRO A 112 -8.73 -1.14 24.91
N PHE A 113 -7.72 -0.44 24.41
CA PHE A 113 -6.34 -0.89 24.47
C PHE A 113 -5.76 -0.70 25.87
N ASP A 114 -4.90 -1.62 26.27
CA ASP A 114 -4.09 -1.53 27.48
C ASP A 114 -2.64 -1.16 27.15
N PHE A 115 -2.24 0.04 27.57
CA PHE A 115 -0.90 0.59 27.50
C PHE A 115 -0.15 0.34 28.82
N ALA A 116 0.08 -0.93 29.13
CA ALA A 116 0.76 -1.39 30.35
C ALA A 116 0.05 -1.00 31.67
N GLY A 117 -1.25 -1.28 31.76
CA GLY A 117 -2.12 -0.96 32.90
C GLY A 117 -2.87 0.37 32.77
N SER A 118 -2.81 1.04 31.62
CA SER A 118 -3.41 2.35 31.37
C SER A 118 -4.22 2.36 30.08
N ALA A 119 -5.35 3.07 30.06
CA ALA A 119 -6.18 3.24 28.86
C ALA A 119 -5.56 4.22 27.82
N SER A 120 -4.52 4.95 28.23
CA SER A 120 -3.81 5.90 27.39
C SER A 120 -2.33 5.98 27.69
N PHE A 121 -1.58 6.55 26.76
CA PHE A 121 -0.15 6.79 26.90
C PHE A 121 0.20 8.21 26.46
N ASN A 122 1.01 8.92 27.25
CA ASN A 122 1.58 10.20 26.83
C ASN A 122 2.79 9.93 25.94
N MET A 123 2.63 10.06 24.63
CA MET A 123 3.68 9.83 23.63
C MET A 123 4.64 11.02 23.60
N PRO A 124 5.91 10.86 24.04
CA PRO A 124 6.89 11.93 23.92
C PRO A 124 7.27 12.14 22.45
N ALA A 125 7.57 13.38 22.07
CA ALA A 125 8.09 13.68 20.74
C ALA A 125 9.39 12.91 20.47
N GLN A 126 9.54 12.40 19.25
CA GLN A 126 10.73 11.64 18.81
C GLN A 126 10.96 10.32 19.56
N ASN A 127 10.02 9.88 20.41
CA ASN A 127 10.13 8.62 21.13
C ASN A 127 9.97 7.43 20.18
N GLN A 128 10.71 6.34 20.40
CA GLN A 128 10.64 5.10 19.61
C GLN A 128 9.20 4.59 19.42
N GLY A 129 8.39 4.73 20.47
CA GLY A 129 6.99 4.34 20.49
C GLY A 129 6.64 3.52 21.72
N THR A 130 5.43 2.98 21.71
CA THR A 130 4.92 2.10 22.78
C THR A 130 4.08 0.98 22.19
N TRP A 131 4.05 -0.15 22.90
CA TRP A 131 3.17 -1.27 22.60
C TRP A 131 1.91 -1.20 23.45
N ALA A 132 0.77 -1.45 22.81
CA ALA A 132 -0.50 -1.67 23.48
C ALA A 132 -1.02 -3.08 23.18
N THR A 133 -1.76 -3.64 24.12
CA THR A 133 -2.45 -4.93 23.96
C THR A 133 -3.95 -4.70 23.88
N ALA A 134 -4.66 -5.55 23.14
CA ALA A 134 -6.12 -5.57 23.17
C ALA A 134 -6.61 -6.94 23.61
N ASN A 135 -7.50 -6.96 24.61
CA ASN A 135 -8.05 -8.20 25.16
C ASN A 135 -9.24 -8.71 24.31
N ILE A 136 -8.94 -9.11 23.08
CA ILE A 136 -9.91 -9.62 22.11
C ILE A 136 -9.27 -10.71 21.25
N THR A 137 -10.08 -11.65 20.76
CA THR A 137 -9.69 -12.59 19.70
C THR A 137 -10.25 -12.09 18.38
N LEU A 138 -9.42 -12.04 17.34
CA LEU A 138 -9.87 -11.68 15.99
C LEU A 138 -10.03 -12.97 15.16
N PRO A 139 -11.25 -13.32 14.72
CA PRO A 139 -11.48 -14.49 13.88
C PRO A 139 -10.74 -14.34 12.55
N LYS A 140 -10.16 -15.42 12.01
CA LYS A 140 -9.48 -15.40 10.71
C LYS A 140 -10.34 -14.80 9.60
N ASP A 141 -9.67 -14.20 8.61
CA ASP A 141 -10.27 -13.64 7.40
C ASP A 141 -11.40 -12.60 7.66
N SER A 142 -11.41 -11.98 8.83
CA SER A 142 -12.39 -10.97 9.24
C SER A 142 -11.92 -9.54 9.02
N ILE A 143 -12.89 -8.62 9.03
CA ILE A 143 -12.64 -7.19 9.17
C ILE A 143 -12.75 -6.84 10.65
N PHE A 144 -11.78 -6.09 11.15
CA PHE A 144 -11.81 -5.47 12.47
C PHE A 144 -11.66 -3.96 12.32
N TYR A 145 -12.07 -3.23 13.35
CA TYR A 145 -12.13 -1.79 13.35
C TYR A 145 -11.29 -1.24 14.49
N LEU A 146 -10.54 -0.18 14.22
CA LEU A 146 -9.78 0.56 15.22
C LEU A 146 -10.37 1.95 15.40
N ARG A 147 -10.42 2.40 16.65
CA ARG A 147 -10.83 3.74 17.06
C ARG A 147 -9.66 4.47 17.73
N PRO A 148 -8.63 4.89 16.97
CA PRO A 148 -7.54 5.66 17.55
C PRO A 148 -8.02 7.04 18.02
N LYS A 149 -7.44 7.52 19.12
CA LYS A 149 -7.72 8.78 19.79
C LYS A 149 -6.40 9.48 20.10
N LEU A 150 -6.39 10.78 19.91
CA LEU A 150 -5.26 11.69 20.12
C LEU A 150 -5.75 12.85 20.98
N LEU A 151 -4.98 13.27 21.98
CA LEU A 151 -5.10 14.59 22.63
C LEU A 151 -3.81 15.36 22.40
N ILE A 152 -3.93 16.55 21.84
CA ILE A 152 -2.81 17.42 21.52
C ILE A 152 -3.21 18.88 21.72
N ALA A 153 -2.28 19.68 22.26
CA ALA A 153 -2.52 21.10 22.42
C ALA A 153 -2.71 21.79 21.05
N GLU A 154 -3.62 22.75 21.00
CA GLU A 154 -3.86 23.56 19.79
C GLU A 154 -2.56 24.17 19.26
N GLY A 155 -2.38 24.12 17.94
CA GLY A 155 -1.17 24.62 17.26
C GLY A 155 0.05 23.70 17.37
N GLN A 156 0.03 22.66 18.22
CA GLN A 156 1.05 21.61 18.19
C GLN A 156 0.76 20.60 17.09
N SER A 157 1.79 19.83 16.70
CA SER A 157 1.67 18.85 15.64
C SER A 157 1.81 17.41 16.11
N TYR A 158 1.12 16.52 15.41
CA TYR A 158 1.21 15.07 15.57
C TYR A 158 1.59 14.42 14.24
N ILE A 159 2.01 13.16 14.31
CA ILE A 159 2.31 12.35 13.11
C ILE A 159 1.03 11.68 12.65
N GLY A 160 0.83 11.55 11.34
CA GLY A 160 -0.24 10.73 10.79
C GLY A 160 0.30 9.58 9.97
N ASN A 161 -0.47 8.50 9.90
CA ASN A 161 -0.15 7.35 9.08
C ASN A 161 -1.33 6.92 8.20
N TYR A 162 -2.56 7.15 8.63
CA TYR A 162 -3.73 6.63 7.96
C TYR A 162 -4.60 7.70 7.35
N ARG A 163 -4.77 7.66 6.04
CA ARG A 163 -5.87 8.35 5.41
C ARG A 163 -7.14 7.52 5.53
N ILE A 164 -8.26 8.15 5.88
CA ILE A 164 -9.54 7.46 5.99
C ILE A 164 -10.10 7.11 4.62
N GLN A 165 -10.75 5.96 4.51
CA GLN A 165 -11.32 5.46 3.26
C GLN A 165 -12.84 5.63 3.31
N LYS A 166 -13.32 6.74 2.76
CA LYS A 166 -14.73 7.15 2.86
C LYS A 166 -15.70 6.07 2.32
N HIS A 167 -15.33 5.40 1.22
CA HIS A 167 -16.13 4.32 0.64
C HIS A 167 -16.23 3.06 1.53
N ARG A 168 -15.36 2.91 2.54
CA ARG A 168 -15.40 1.85 3.57
C ARG A 168 -16.05 2.32 4.87
N ASN A 169 -16.75 3.46 4.81
CA ASN A 169 -17.36 4.13 5.96
C ASN A 169 -16.36 4.38 7.10
N GLU A 170 -15.11 4.70 6.77
CA GLU A 170 -14.12 5.18 7.73
C GLU A 170 -14.38 6.65 8.05
N LYS A 171 -14.02 7.05 9.27
CA LYS A 171 -14.39 8.36 9.83
C LYS A 171 -13.20 9.07 10.46
N MET A 172 -13.28 10.40 10.49
CA MET A 172 -12.37 11.25 11.24
C MET A 172 -13.16 12.36 11.94
N TRP A 173 -12.93 12.49 13.25
CA TRP A 173 -13.60 13.43 14.13
C TRP A 173 -12.58 14.28 14.86
N GLY A 174 -13.00 15.51 15.18
CA GLY A 174 -12.24 16.44 15.99
C GLY A 174 -13.15 17.17 16.98
N ALA A 175 -12.65 17.37 18.19
CA ALA A 175 -13.33 18.04 19.28
C ALA A 175 -12.32 18.75 20.20
N ALA A 176 -12.80 19.49 21.20
CA ALA A 176 -11.93 20.23 22.12
C ALA A 176 -11.15 19.32 23.07
N ASP A 177 -11.74 18.20 23.48
CA ASP A 177 -11.20 17.25 24.44
C ASP A 177 -11.68 15.81 24.17
N TRP A 178 -11.14 14.84 24.90
CA TRP A 178 -11.50 13.43 24.76
C TRP A 178 -12.93 13.09 25.13
N THR A 179 -13.57 13.82 26.05
CA THR A 179 -14.96 13.55 26.43
C THR A 179 -15.88 13.90 25.28
N ALA A 180 -15.69 15.08 24.69
CA ALA A 180 -16.44 15.50 23.52
C ALA A 180 -16.14 14.62 22.29
N LEU A 181 -14.88 14.22 22.09
CA LEU A 181 -14.51 13.28 21.03
C LEU A 181 -15.20 11.92 21.21
N GLN A 182 -15.19 11.37 22.43
CA GLN A 182 -15.83 10.09 22.74
C GLN A 182 -17.33 10.13 22.44
N ALA A 183 -18.02 11.22 22.75
CA ALA A 183 -19.43 11.39 22.41
C ALA A 183 -19.71 11.33 20.90
N LEU A 184 -18.82 11.91 20.07
CA LEU A 184 -18.91 11.79 18.60
C LEU A 184 -18.70 10.35 18.13
N MET A 185 -17.72 9.65 18.73
CA MET A 185 -17.39 8.27 18.40
C MET A 185 -18.52 7.30 18.77
N ASP A 186 -19.09 7.43 19.96
CA ASP A 186 -20.18 6.57 20.44
C ASP A 186 -21.47 6.80 19.64
N GLY A 187 -21.70 8.02 19.17
CA GLY A 187 -22.83 8.35 18.29
C GLY A 187 -22.63 8.00 16.81
N ASP A 188 -21.47 7.45 16.41
CA ASP A 188 -21.06 7.28 15.00
C ASP A 188 -21.35 8.54 14.16
N ALA A 189 -20.96 9.70 14.69
CA ALA A 189 -21.28 10.99 14.09
C ALA A 189 -20.72 11.11 12.66
N PRO A 190 -21.29 11.99 11.81
CA PRO A 190 -20.64 12.39 10.55
C PRO A 190 -19.21 12.90 10.78
N ASN A 191 -18.37 12.86 9.74
CA ASN A 191 -17.02 13.42 9.82
C ASN A 191 -17.06 14.90 10.22
N THR A 192 -16.09 15.33 11.02
CA THR A 192 -15.92 16.75 11.31
C THR A 192 -15.52 17.47 10.02
N ALA A 193 -16.32 18.43 9.56
CA ALA A 193 -16.14 19.08 8.26
C ALA A 193 -14.75 19.69 8.06
N ALA A 194 -14.14 20.26 9.12
CA ALA A 194 -12.79 20.81 9.08
C ALA A 194 -11.70 19.75 8.83
N LEU A 195 -11.97 18.49 9.18
CA LEU A 195 -11.07 17.36 8.95
C LEU A 195 -11.40 16.59 7.65
N ASP A 196 -12.55 16.88 7.03
CA ASP A 196 -13.07 16.18 5.86
C ASP A 196 -12.94 16.99 4.55
N GLN A 197 -11.92 17.85 4.46
CA GLN A 197 -11.77 18.80 3.35
C GLN A 197 -11.33 18.16 2.02
N PHE A 198 -10.75 16.96 2.06
CA PHE A 198 -10.28 16.25 0.87
C PHE A 198 -10.59 14.75 0.93
N TYR A 199 -10.57 14.10 -0.23
CA TYR A 199 -10.47 12.65 -0.29
C TYR A 199 -9.26 12.29 -1.13
N ASN A 200 -8.31 11.52 -0.58
CA ASN A 200 -7.06 11.30 -1.27
C ASN A 200 -7.23 10.31 -2.42
N THR A 201 -7.37 10.90 -3.59
CA THR A 201 -7.65 10.22 -4.85
C THR A 201 -6.48 10.35 -5.83
N VAL A 202 -5.57 11.30 -5.57
CA VAL A 202 -4.27 11.44 -6.22
C VAL A 202 -3.17 11.12 -5.22
N GLY A 203 -2.05 10.55 -5.63
CA GLY A 203 -0.89 10.44 -4.74
C GLY A 203 -0.02 11.68 -4.82
N ASN A 204 -0.50 12.80 -4.29
CA ASN A 204 0.33 13.96 -3.96
C ASN A 204 0.13 14.37 -2.49
N ALA A 205 1.12 15.03 -1.90
CA ALA A 205 1.07 15.51 -0.53
C ALA A 205 0.39 16.89 -0.38
N SER A 206 0.41 17.73 -1.42
CA SER A 206 0.06 19.15 -1.35
C SER A 206 -1.44 19.48 -1.37
N ASN A 207 -2.32 18.54 -1.71
CA ASN A 207 -3.79 18.62 -1.55
C ASN A 207 -4.32 17.34 -0.87
N SER A 208 -3.60 16.85 0.14
CA SER A 208 -3.85 15.54 0.71
C SER A 208 -4.89 15.58 1.82
N GLN A 209 -5.74 14.56 1.83
CA GLN A 209 -6.59 14.23 2.96
C GLN A 209 -5.76 14.18 4.25
N LEU A 210 -6.30 14.77 5.32
CA LEU A 210 -5.68 14.70 6.64
C LEU A 210 -5.50 13.24 7.06
N LEU A 211 -4.42 13.01 7.80
CA LEU A 211 -4.03 11.70 8.27
C LEU A 211 -4.51 11.52 9.72
N LEU A 212 -5.15 10.40 9.98
CA LEU A 212 -5.40 9.94 11.33
C LEU A 212 -4.11 9.30 11.87
N TYR A 213 -3.84 9.53 13.16
CA TYR A 213 -2.82 8.77 13.90
C TYR A 213 -3.33 7.36 14.20
N GLY A 214 -2.43 6.39 14.30
CA GLY A 214 -2.78 5.02 14.60
C GLY A 214 -1.55 4.14 14.72
N PRO A 215 -1.73 2.83 14.92
CA PRO A 215 -0.60 1.92 15.12
C PRO A 215 0.19 1.73 13.82
N ASP A 216 1.51 1.56 13.92
CA ASP A 216 2.42 1.40 12.78
C ASP A 216 2.91 -0.05 12.57
N LEU A 217 2.65 -0.94 13.52
CA LEU A 217 2.84 -2.37 13.38
C LEU A 217 1.81 -3.11 14.23
N MET A 218 1.26 -4.20 13.70
CA MET A 218 0.27 -5.02 14.40
C MET A 218 0.71 -6.48 14.37
N VAL A 219 0.93 -7.08 15.53
CA VAL A 219 1.36 -8.49 15.67
C VAL A 219 0.46 -9.23 16.65
N GLY A 220 0.33 -10.54 16.49
CA GLY A 220 -0.51 -11.35 17.37
C GLY A 220 -0.09 -12.81 17.38
N LEU A 221 -0.60 -13.54 18.37
CA LEU A 221 -0.40 -14.98 18.54
C LEU A 221 -1.43 -15.75 17.71
N GLY A 222 -1.24 -17.07 17.59
CA GLY A 222 -2.10 -17.97 16.81
C GLY A 222 -1.60 -18.27 15.39
N TRP A 223 -0.36 -17.90 15.08
CA TRP A 223 0.23 -18.13 13.75
C TRP A 223 0.28 -19.62 13.39
N ASP A 224 -0.21 -19.91 12.18
CA ASP A 224 -0.42 -21.26 11.65
C ASP A 224 0.78 -21.84 10.88
N GLY A 225 1.90 -21.12 10.83
CA GLY A 225 3.13 -21.57 10.16
C GLY A 225 3.30 -21.08 8.72
N ARG A 226 2.32 -20.37 8.14
CA ARG A 226 2.45 -19.81 6.78
C ARG A 226 3.56 -18.75 6.67
N PRO A 227 4.24 -18.62 5.52
CA PRO A 227 5.26 -17.60 5.35
C PRO A 227 4.77 -16.18 5.62
N ILE A 228 5.62 -15.40 6.29
CA ILE A 228 5.48 -13.96 6.44
C ILE A 228 6.73 -13.34 5.81
N PRO A 229 6.66 -12.94 4.53
CA PRO A 229 7.79 -12.30 3.86
C PRO A 229 7.97 -10.87 4.35
N ILE A 230 9.21 -10.41 4.40
CA ILE A 230 9.53 -8.99 4.54
C ILE A 230 9.80 -8.39 3.15
N ILE A 231 9.14 -7.29 2.81
CA ILE A 231 9.29 -6.66 1.49
C ILE A 231 9.92 -5.28 1.70
N LEU A 232 11.11 -5.10 1.14
CA LEU A 232 11.82 -3.82 1.06
C LEU A 232 11.42 -3.17 -0.26
N ASN A 233 10.64 -2.10 -0.21
CA ASN A 233 10.04 -1.48 -1.39
C ASN A 233 10.00 0.05 -1.28
N ASP A 234 9.72 0.67 -2.42
CA ASP A 234 9.39 2.08 -2.52
C ASP A 234 7.90 2.26 -2.86
N SER A 235 7.53 3.35 -3.55
CA SER A 235 6.14 3.65 -3.92
C SER A 235 5.65 2.96 -5.20
N LEU A 236 6.50 2.29 -5.98
CA LEU A 236 6.16 1.84 -7.33
C LEU A 236 5.07 0.77 -7.34
N VAL A 237 5.33 -0.40 -6.74
CA VAL A 237 4.42 -1.55 -6.76
C VAL A 237 3.46 -1.51 -5.56
N GLU A 238 3.95 -1.18 -4.37
CA GLU A 238 3.12 -1.03 -3.17
C GLU A 238 2.94 0.44 -2.81
N ARG A 239 2.03 1.08 -3.54
CA ARG A 239 1.60 2.44 -3.21
C ARG A 239 0.65 2.43 -2.02
N GLN A 240 1.00 3.17 -0.97
CA GLN A 240 0.26 3.17 0.30
C GLN A 240 -0.56 4.44 0.55
N GLU A 241 -0.68 5.32 -0.44
CA GLU A 241 -1.12 6.68 -0.22
C GLU A 241 -2.53 6.99 -0.71
N ILE A 242 -3.00 6.35 -1.78
CA ILE A 242 -4.27 6.71 -2.44
C ILE A 242 -5.45 6.05 -1.72
N SER A 243 -6.07 6.74 -0.76
CA SER A 243 -7.23 6.23 0.00
C SER A 243 -8.34 5.68 -0.89
N ALA A 244 -8.55 6.29 -2.05
CA ALA A 244 -9.62 5.90 -2.95
C ALA A 244 -9.38 4.54 -3.62
N SER A 245 -8.13 4.06 -3.68
CA SER A 245 -7.80 2.76 -4.25
C SER A 245 -7.85 1.62 -3.24
N ALA A 246 -8.22 1.84 -1.97
CA ALA A 246 -8.31 0.75 -1.01
C ALA A 246 -9.39 -0.26 -1.44
N ASP A 247 -9.09 -1.56 -1.34
CA ASP A 247 -10.13 -2.59 -1.45
C ASP A 247 -10.86 -2.78 -0.10
N ALA A 248 -11.82 -3.71 -0.06
CA ALA A 248 -12.57 -4.03 1.16
C ALA A 248 -11.68 -4.44 2.35
N ARG A 249 -10.48 -4.96 2.09
CA ARG A 249 -9.50 -5.44 3.07
C ARG A 249 -8.37 -4.43 3.35
N ARG A 250 -8.50 -3.19 2.86
CA ARG A 250 -7.56 -2.06 3.00
C ARG A 250 -6.26 -2.21 2.17
N ASN A 251 -6.23 -3.08 1.17
CA ASN A 251 -5.05 -3.16 0.30
C ASN A 251 -5.08 -2.03 -0.74
N LEU A 252 -4.05 -1.19 -0.72
CA LEU A 252 -3.93 0.00 -1.56
C LEU A 252 -3.07 -0.26 -2.80
N GLY A 253 -1.98 -1.01 -2.63
CA GLY A 253 -1.01 -1.35 -3.66
C GLY A 253 -1.09 -2.80 -4.14
N LEU A 254 -0.18 -3.16 -5.03
CA LEU A 254 -0.19 -4.44 -5.73
C LEU A 254 0.35 -5.59 -4.87
N TRP A 255 1.41 -5.38 -4.08
CA TRP A 255 2.00 -6.44 -3.24
C TRP A 255 0.98 -6.99 -2.25
N ARG A 256 0.30 -6.10 -1.54
CA ARG A 256 -0.66 -6.52 -0.52
C ARG A 256 -1.86 -7.24 -1.12
N ARG A 257 -2.41 -6.74 -2.23
CA ARG A 257 -3.47 -7.43 -2.97
C ARG A 257 -3.03 -8.80 -3.46
N TRP A 258 -1.84 -8.89 -4.04
CA TRP A 258 -1.29 -10.14 -4.55
C TRP A 258 -1.05 -11.16 -3.44
N LEU A 259 -0.45 -10.76 -2.31
CA LEU A 259 -0.25 -11.63 -1.15
C LEU A 259 -1.58 -12.07 -0.52
N ASP A 260 -2.54 -11.15 -0.43
CA ASP A 260 -3.85 -11.38 0.18
C ASP A 260 -4.77 -12.24 -0.70
N GLU A 261 -4.57 -12.32 -2.02
CA GLU A 261 -5.41 -13.18 -2.89
C GLU A 261 -5.32 -14.67 -2.48
N PRO A 262 -6.43 -15.39 -2.28
CA PRO A 262 -6.37 -16.79 -1.88
C PRO A 262 -5.96 -17.65 -3.07
N ASP A 263 -4.81 -18.30 -2.97
CA ASP A 263 -4.38 -19.33 -3.93
C ASP A 263 -4.76 -20.73 -3.41
N PRO A 264 -5.31 -21.64 -4.24
CA PRO A 264 -5.67 -23.00 -3.81
C PRO A 264 -4.52 -23.84 -3.23
N LYS A 265 -3.27 -23.51 -3.58
CA LYS A 265 -2.08 -24.21 -3.07
C LYS A 265 -1.43 -23.46 -1.91
N GLN A 266 -1.24 -22.15 -2.04
CA GLN A 266 -0.43 -21.35 -1.11
C GLN A 266 -1.28 -20.60 -0.06
N GLY A 267 -2.57 -20.39 -0.32
CA GLY A 267 -3.46 -19.60 0.51
C GLY A 267 -3.17 -18.08 0.45
N ARG A 268 -3.70 -17.35 1.44
CA ARG A 268 -3.39 -15.93 1.66
C ARG A 268 -2.11 -15.81 2.48
N LEU A 269 -1.29 -14.79 2.19
CA LEU A 269 -0.10 -14.47 2.96
C LEU A 269 -0.21 -13.05 3.53
N VAL A 270 0.33 -12.83 4.73
CA VAL A 270 0.49 -11.50 5.30
C VAL A 270 1.95 -11.08 5.10
N GLY A 271 2.17 -9.92 4.48
CA GLY A 271 3.51 -9.38 4.25
C GLY A 271 3.90 -8.31 5.28
N LEU A 272 5.14 -8.35 5.75
CA LEU A 272 5.77 -7.25 6.49
C LEU A 272 6.34 -6.25 5.46
N ILE A 273 5.53 -5.28 5.06
CA ILE A 273 5.93 -4.27 4.07
C ILE A 273 6.73 -3.16 4.77
N MET A 274 7.98 -2.98 4.37
CA MET A 274 8.90 -1.99 4.97
C MET A 274 8.83 -0.64 4.28
N GLY A 275 8.45 -0.60 3.01
CA GLY A 275 8.58 0.59 2.20
C GLY A 275 7.78 1.80 2.64
N VAL A 276 8.35 2.97 2.35
CA VAL A 276 7.68 4.26 2.38
C VAL A 276 7.91 4.97 1.03
N PRO A 277 7.04 5.91 0.63
CA PRO A 277 7.18 6.60 -0.64
C PRO A 277 8.54 7.26 -0.83
N GLY A 278 9.18 6.96 -1.96
CA GLY A 278 10.51 7.49 -2.30
C GLY A 278 11.69 6.80 -1.63
N SER A 279 11.48 5.70 -0.89
CA SER A 279 12.57 4.90 -0.29
C SER A 279 13.71 4.65 -1.26
N LYS A 280 14.93 4.76 -0.73
CA LYS A 280 16.19 4.43 -1.41
C LYS A 280 16.85 3.25 -0.73
N ALA A 281 17.32 2.30 -1.53
CA ALA A 281 18.15 1.22 -1.05
C ALA A 281 19.40 1.77 -0.34
N ALA A 282 20.00 2.85 -0.84
CA ALA A 282 21.18 3.48 -0.23
C ALA A 282 20.96 3.95 1.23
N ASN A 283 19.72 4.25 1.64
CA ASN A 283 19.43 4.85 2.95
C ASN A 283 18.93 3.83 3.99
N GLU A 284 18.42 2.68 3.57
CA GLU A 284 17.87 1.65 4.46
C GLU A 284 18.98 0.95 5.28
N LEU A 285 18.99 1.00 6.62
CA LEU A 285 20.08 0.43 7.45
C LEU A 285 21.51 0.98 7.15
N ALA A 286 21.65 2.19 6.57
CA ALA A 286 22.96 2.82 6.34
C ALA A 286 23.06 4.23 6.93
N GLY A 287 24.28 4.62 7.33
CA GLY A 287 24.56 5.93 7.93
C GLY A 287 24.81 5.86 9.44
N SER A 288 24.64 6.99 10.13
CA SER A 288 24.76 7.09 11.59
C SER A 288 23.87 8.20 12.15
N GLY A 289 23.48 8.11 13.42
CA GLY A 289 22.66 9.16 14.07
C GLY A 289 21.30 9.33 13.42
N ALA A 290 20.94 10.56 13.04
CA ALA A 290 19.63 10.89 12.47
C ALA A 290 19.48 10.56 10.96
N THR A 291 20.53 10.06 10.30
CA THR A 291 20.50 9.73 8.87
C THR A 291 20.26 8.25 8.60
N ILE A 292 20.41 7.39 9.62
CA ILE A 292 20.15 5.96 9.50
C ILE A 292 18.68 5.65 9.77
N ALA A 293 18.07 4.84 8.91
CA ALA A 293 16.76 4.26 9.16
C ALA A 293 16.90 2.98 9.99
N THR A 294 16.75 3.08 11.31
CA THR A 294 16.89 1.95 12.26
C THR A 294 15.68 1.76 13.16
N ARG A 295 14.83 2.77 13.36
CA ARG A 295 13.70 2.71 14.28
C ARG A 295 12.63 1.73 13.81
N ARG A 296 12.33 1.63 12.49
CA ARG A 296 11.47 0.53 11.97
C ARG A 296 12.03 -0.84 12.31
N TRP A 297 13.34 -1.00 12.20
CA TRP A 297 14.03 -2.26 12.49
C TRP A 297 14.14 -2.54 13.99
N ALA A 298 14.26 -1.51 14.82
CA ALA A 298 14.24 -1.62 16.28
C ALA A 298 12.88 -2.14 16.76
N ILE A 299 11.77 -1.68 16.17
CA ILE A 299 10.42 -2.20 16.46
C ILE A 299 10.34 -3.69 16.10
N ILE A 300 10.93 -4.11 14.98
CA ILE A 300 11.01 -5.54 14.62
C ILE A 300 11.84 -6.33 15.65
N ASP A 301 12.93 -5.75 16.17
CA ASP A 301 13.75 -6.36 17.22
C ASP A 301 13.04 -6.45 18.57
N GLU A 302 12.17 -5.50 18.89
CA GLU A 302 11.29 -5.58 20.05
C GLU A 302 10.36 -6.79 19.93
N VAL A 303 9.74 -7.01 18.77
CA VAL A 303 8.93 -8.22 18.54
C VAL A 303 9.79 -9.49 18.60
N LYS A 304 11.02 -9.44 18.09
CA LYS A 304 11.97 -10.55 18.21
C LYS A 304 12.25 -10.89 19.68
N THR A 305 12.34 -9.88 20.54
CA THR A 305 12.50 -10.05 21.98
C THR A 305 11.25 -10.67 22.61
N LEU A 306 10.05 -10.22 22.22
CA LEU A 306 8.78 -10.86 22.64
C LEU A 306 8.70 -12.34 22.24
N ASN A 307 9.33 -12.70 21.13
CA ASN A 307 9.37 -14.05 20.56
C ASN A 307 10.56 -14.89 21.05
N GLY A 308 11.24 -14.49 22.14
CA GLY A 308 12.38 -15.24 22.68
C GLY A 308 13.55 -15.38 21.71
N GLY A 309 13.75 -14.38 20.84
CA GLY A 309 14.83 -14.34 19.85
C GLY A 309 14.44 -14.76 18.43
N LYS A 310 13.20 -15.23 18.19
CA LYS A 310 12.73 -15.54 16.83
C LYS A 310 12.16 -14.29 16.15
N ASN A 311 12.47 -14.08 14.86
CA ASN A 311 11.96 -12.91 14.11
C ASN A 311 10.41 -12.90 14.03
N CYS A 312 9.79 -11.79 13.64
CA CYS A 312 8.35 -11.75 13.30
C CYS A 312 8.06 -12.01 11.81
N TRP A 313 9.00 -12.67 11.12
CA TRP A 313 8.94 -13.02 9.70
C TRP A 313 9.71 -14.34 9.46
N THR A 314 9.56 -14.95 8.29
CA THR A 314 9.92 -16.37 8.05
C THR A 314 11.22 -16.60 7.26
N GLY A 315 12.18 -15.67 7.31
CA GLY A 315 13.50 -15.87 6.72
C GLY A 315 13.59 -15.63 5.20
N ILE A 316 12.52 -15.15 4.57
CA ILE A 316 12.52 -14.77 3.14
C ILE A 316 12.12 -13.30 3.00
N ALA A 317 12.87 -12.58 2.18
CA ALA A 317 12.67 -11.18 1.86
C ALA A 317 12.56 -10.97 0.34
N ALA A 318 11.93 -9.88 -0.07
CA ALA A 318 12.01 -9.37 -1.44
C ALA A 318 12.50 -7.92 -1.45
N ILE A 319 13.31 -7.54 -2.44
CA ILE A 319 13.81 -6.17 -2.61
C ILE A 319 13.37 -5.59 -3.95
N GLU A 320 12.47 -4.61 -3.86
CA GLU A 320 12.02 -3.71 -4.92
C GLU A 320 12.68 -2.33 -4.82
N ASP A 321 13.22 -1.98 -3.64
CA ASP A 321 14.01 -0.77 -3.48
C ASP A 321 15.17 -0.70 -4.49
N GLY A 322 15.40 0.50 -5.02
CA GLY A 322 16.44 0.75 -6.01
C GLY A 322 16.02 1.74 -7.07
N SER A 323 14.73 1.94 -7.30
CA SER A 323 14.26 2.85 -8.36
C SER A 323 14.66 4.31 -8.08
N ASN A 324 14.65 4.73 -6.82
CA ASN A 324 15.07 6.06 -6.40
C ASN A 324 16.59 6.20 -6.25
N ASP A 325 17.34 5.11 -6.40
CA ASP A 325 18.81 5.07 -6.46
C ASP A 325 19.33 5.17 -7.91
N ASN A 326 18.44 5.43 -8.87
CA ASN A 326 18.79 5.51 -10.28
C ASN A 326 19.93 6.51 -10.54
N SER A 327 20.79 6.14 -11.48
CA SER A 327 21.99 6.92 -11.82
C SER A 327 22.36 6.72 -13.28
N ALA A 328 22.92 7.76 -13.89
CA ALA A 328 23.58 7.65 -15.20
C ALA A 328 24.79 6.70 -15.15
N THR A 329 25.39 6.52 -13.97
CA THR A 329 26.45 5.53 -13.74
C THR A 329 25.84 4.21 -13.27
N LEU A 330 25.84 3.21 -14.14
CA LEU A 330 25.26 1.88 -13.87
C LEU A 330 25.74 1.26 -12.55
N SER A 331 27.05 1.29 -12.29
CA SER A 331 27.62 0.68 -11.08
C SER A 331 27.15 1.36 -9.80
N THR A 332 26.92 2.68 -9.81
CA THR A 332 26.35 3.40 -8.67
C THR A 332 24.95 2.88 -8.34
N TRP A 333 24.11 2.72 -9.36
CA TRP A 333 22.74 2.23 -9.18
C TRP A 333 22.73 0.79 -8.64
N GLN A 334 23.47 -0.12 -9.27
CA GLN A 334 23.54 -1.52 -8.84
C GLN A 334 24.13 -1.67 -7.44
N ASN A 335 25.18 -0.92 -7.12
CA ASN A 335 25.84 -1.02 -5.82
C ASN A 335 24.93 -0.59 -4.66
N ALA A 336 24.00 0.35 -4.85
CA ALA A 336 23.04 0.72 -3.82
C ALA A 336 22.16 -0.47 -3.41
N ILE A 337 21.61 -1.18 -4.41
CA ILE A 337 20.76 -2.36 -4.23
C ILE A 337 21.56 -3.51 -3.61
N TYR A 338 22.75 -3.79 -4.14
CA TYR A 338 23.60 -4.87 -3.65
C TYR A 338 24.09 -4.63 -2.22
N SER A 339 24.44 -3.38 -1.87
CA SER A 339 24.88 -3.03 -0.51
C SER A 339 23.75 -3.19 0.51
N LEU A 340 22.49 -2.96 0.11
CA LEU A 340 21.35 -3.27 0.98
C LEU A 340 21.23 -4.78 1.20
N THR A 341 21.30 -5.54 0.12
CA THR A 341 21.13 -6.99 0.16
C THR A 341 22.25 -7.70 0.90
N SER A 342 23.49 -7.66 0.38
CA SER A 342 24.57 -8.52 0.87
C SER A 342 25.17 -8.05 2.18
N THR A 343 25.33 -6.74 2.34
CA THR A 343 26.08 -6.19 3.47
C THR A 343 25.18 -5.92 4.67
N ARG A 344 24.01 -5.32 4.44
CA ARG A 344 23.14 -4.84 5.51
C ARG A 344 22.09 -5.88 5.91
N PHE A 345 21.26 -6.32 4.97
CA PHE A 345 20.17 -7.24 5.27
C PHE A 345 20.68 -8.64 5.60
N LEU A 346 21.46 -9.27 4.71
CA LEU A 346 22.00 -10.61 4.94
C LEU A 346 23.05 -10.65 6.06
N GLY A 347 23.76 -9.54 6.30
CA GLY A 347 24.63 -9.39 7.47
C GLY A 347 23.84 -9.37 8.78
N ARG A 348 22.69 -8.70 8.80
CA ARG A 348 21.78 -8.64 9.97
C ARG A 348 21.01 -9.95 10.18
N TYR A 349 20.67 -10.66 9.10
CA TYR A 349 19.92 -11.91 9.13
C TYR A 349 20.64 -13.02 8.36
N PRO A 350 21.71 -13.61 8.93
CA PRO A 350 22.41 -14.72 8.31
C PRO A 350 21.46 -15.89 8.02
N GLY A 351 21.57 -16.47 6.83
CA GLY A 351 20.73 -17.58 6.38
C GLY A 351 19.36 -17.18 5.83
N ALA A 352 18.99 -15.89 5.88
CA ALA A 352 17.82 -15.41 5.16
C ALA A 352 18.04 -15.49 3.64
N ARG A 353 16.94 -15.60 2.88
CA ARG A 353 16.95 -15.54 1.42
C ARG A 353 16.39 -14.19 0.96
N MET A 354 17.03 -13.59 -0.04
CA MET A 354 16.53 -12.40 -0.71
C MET A 354 16.07 -12.74 -2.12
N LEU A 355 14.86 -12.32 -2.47
CA LEU A 355 14.33 -12.32 -3.83
C LEU A 355 14.56 -10.96 -4.46
N ALA A 356 15.07 -10.93 -5.69
CA ALA A 356 15.12 -9.69 -6.45
C ALA A 356 13.74 -9.33 -7.01
N VAL A 357 13.46 -8.03 -7.14
CA VAL A 357 12.28 -7.55 -7.85
C VAL A 357 12.75 -6.59 -8.94
N PRO A 358 12.81 -7.05 -10.22
CA PRO A 358 13.07 -6.16 -11.35
C PRO A 358 12.19 -4.91 -11.33
N ILE A 359 12.84 -3.77 -11.50
CA ILE A 359 12.30 -2.43 -11.26
C ILE A 359 11.43 -2.01 -12.45
N PRO A 360 10.16 -1.60 -12.25
CA PRO A 360 9.33 -0.99 -13.29
C PRO A 360 9.99 0.22 -13.98
N GLY A 361 9.67 0.46 -15.25
CA GLY A 361 10.20 1.62 -15.97
C GLY A 361 9.53 2.94 -15.55
N ARG A 362 10.13 4.05 -15.97
CA ARG A 362 9.52 5.39 -15.84
C ARG A 362 9.36 6.05 -17.20
N THR A 363 8.18 6.60 -17.43
CA THR A 363 7.82 7.32 -18.64
C THR A 363 7.36 8.74 -18.36
N SER A 364 7.39 9.57 -19.40
CA SER A 364 6.78 10.89 -19.43
C SER A 364 5.96 11.06 -20.71
N VAL A 365 5.09 12.06 -20.75
CA VAL A 365 4.28 12.41 -21.93
C VAL A 365 4.24 13.93 -22.10
N GLY A 366 3.93 14.38 -23.32
CA GLY A 366 3.43 15.74 -23.52
C GLY A 366 2.07 15.92 -22.84
N THR A 367 1.79 17.12 -22.32
CA THR A 367 0.61 17.41 -21.47
C THR A 367 -0.73 17.16 -22.13
N SER A 368 -0.83 17.15 -23.47
CA SER A 368 -2.08 16.95 -24.20
C SER A 368 -2.53 15.49 -24.30
N LEU A 369 -1.61 14.52 -24.15
CA LEU A 369 -1.93 13.10 -24.36
C LEU A 369 -2.21 12.34 -23.06
N ASN A 370 -1.90 12.88 -21.87
CA ASN A 370 -2.32 12.33 -20.56
C ASN A 370 -2.17 10.79 -20.39
N PHE A 371 -1.08 10.21 -20.91
CA PHE A 371 -0.82 8.76 -20.92
C PHE A 371 -1.93 7.93 -21.61
N GLN A 372 -2.65 8.54 -22.53
CA GLN A 372 -3.67 7.89 -23.33
C GLN A 372 -3.06 6.80 -24.19
N THR A 373 -1.99 7.11 -24.92
CA THR A 373 -1.40 6.20 -25.89
C THR A 373 -0.03 5.72 -25.45
N VAL A 374 0.32 4.49 -25.80
CA VAL A 374 1.69 3.97 -25.55
C VAL A 374 2.72 4.69 -26.42
N ALA A 375 2.33 5.03 -27.65
CA ALA A 375 3.17 5.76 -28.59
C ALA A 375 3.56 7.16 -28.08
N GLY A 376 2.65 7.83 -27.37
CA GLY A 376 2.87 9.18 -26.81
C GLY A 376 3.82 9.22 -25.60
N GLN A 377 4.20 8.07 -25.06
CA GLN A 377 5.13 7.99 -23.93
C GLN A 377 6.59 8.04 -24.40
N THR A 378 7.43 8.72 -23.61
CA THR A 378 8.89 8.77 -23.79
C THR A 378 9.61 8.25 -22.55
N ILE A 379 10.80 7.68 -22.74
CA ILE A 379 11.66 7.17 -21.67
C ILE A 379 12.95 7.99 -21.65
N GLY A 380 13.23 8.67 -20.54
CA GLY A 380 14.46 9.45 -20.35
C GLY A 380 15.61 8.62 -19.78
N SER A 381 16.84 9.11 -19.90
CA SER A 381 17.98 8.58 -19.13
C SER A 381 17.77 8.82 -17.62
N PRO A 382 18.15 7.89 -16.72
CA PRO A 382 18.86 6.63 -16.98
C PRO A 382 17.94 5.44 -17.27
N TRP A 383 16.62 5.63 -17.32
CA TRP A 383 15.64 4.56 -17.54
C TRP A 383 15.75 3.93 -18.93
N SER A 384 16.12 4.69 -19.95
CA SER A 384 16.34 4.18 -21.31
C SER A 384 17.72 3.58 -21.54
N THR A 385 18.68 3.79 -20.64
CA THR A 385 20.09 3.41 -20.85
C THR A 385 20.58 2.32 -19.91
N ASN A 386 20.19 2.37 -18.63
CA ASN A 386 20.75 1.50 -17.59
C ASN A 386 19.75 0.49 -17.03
N LEU A 387 18.44 0.76 -17.10
CA LEU A 387 17.40 -0.05 -16.44
C LEU A 387 17.47 -1.53 -16.84
N ASP A 388 17.64 -1.83 -18.13
CA ASP A 388 17.68 -3.20 -18.62
C ASP A 388 18.85 -3.98 -18.04
N THR A 389 20.04 -3.37 -18.06
CA THR A 389 21.23 -3.98 -17.47
C THR A 389 21.08 -4.19 -15.95
N VAL A 390 20.38 -3.28 -15.25
CA VAL A 390 20.05 -3.47 -13.83
C VAL A 390 19.11 -4.66 -13.67
N ASN A 391 17.99 -4.68 -14.38
CA ASN A 391 16.97 -5.72 -14.27
C ASN A 391 17.47 -7.10 -14.70
N ASP A 392 18.31 -7.17 -15.72
CA ASP A 392 18.93 -8.42 -16.16
C ASP A 392 19.91 -8.95 -15.12
N ALA A 393 20.67 -8.07 -14.47
CA ALA A 393 21.53 -8.47 -13.35
C ALA A 393 20.71 -8.98 -12.15
N LEU A 394 19.56 -8.35 -11.86
CA LEU A 394 18.63 -8.81 -10.83
C LEU A 394 18.06 -10.21 -11.16
N ARG A 395 17.61 -10.43 -12.39
CA ARG A 395 17.11 -11.73 -12.87
C ARG A 395 18.19 -12.81 -12.86
N ALA A 396 19.44 -12.44 -13.17
CA ALA A 396 20.59 -13.34 -13.15
C ALA A 396 21.15 -13.61 -11.73
N GLY A 397 20.43 -13.19 -10.68
CA GLY A 397 20.79 -13.48 -9.29
C GLY A 397 21.77 -12.49 -8.67
N GLY A 398 22.10 -11.38 -9.34
CA GLY A 398 22.93 -10.30 -8.81
C GLY A 398 24.32 -10.77 -8.39
N GLY A 399 24.90 -11.73 -9.10
CA GLY A 399 26.18 -12.36 -8.72
C GLY A 399 26.09 -13.25 -7.48
N GLY A 400 24.98 -13.98 -7.32
CA GLY A 400 24.73 -14.89 -6.19
C GLY A 400 24.14 -14.22 -4.95
N ARG A 401 23.70 -12.96 -5.05
CA ARG A 401 23.09 -12.20 -3.95
C ARG A 401 21.60 -12.50 -3.77
N PHE A 402 20.94 -12.91 -4.85
CA PHE A 402 19.52 -13.22 -4.86
C PHE A 402 19.30 -14.70 -5.11
N ALA A 403 18.38 -15.29 -4.35
CA ALA A 403 18.07 -16.71 -4.46
C ALA A 403 17.12 -17.00 -5.64
N ASP A 404 16.28 -16.03 -6.01
CA ASP A 404 15.35 -16.04 -7.13
C ASP A 404 14.85 -14.59 -7.34
N TYR A 405 13.90 -14.37 -8.24
CA TYR A 405 13.27 -13.07 -8.49
C TYR A 405 11.75 -13.15 -8.67
N ILE A 406 11.07 -12.03 -8.45
CA ILE A 406 9.67 -11.84 -8.82
C ILE A 406 9.57 -10.64 -9.76
N ASP A 407 9.23 -10.88 -11.02
CA ASP A 407 9.37 -9.88 -12.10
C ASP A 407 8.23 -8.86 -12.14
N ALA A 408 8.23 -7.91 -11.21
CA ALA A 408 7.24 -6.83 -11.20
C ALA A 408 7.27 -6.01 -12.51
N TYR A 409 8.44 -5.82 -13.12
CA TYR A 409 8.56 -5.17 -14.43
C TYR A 409 7.70 -5.87 -15.50
N ALA A 410 7.81 -7.19 -15.63
CA ALA A 410 7.05 -7.92 -16.66
C ALA A 410 5.53 -7.79 -16.51
N PHE A 411 5.02 -7.64 -15.27
CA PHE A 411 3.58 -7.58 -15.00
C PHE A 411 3.01 -6.17 -15.01
N THR A 412 3.84 -5.15 -14.77
CA THR A 412 3.43 -3.74 -14.72
C THR A 412 3.61 -3.00 -16.04
N MET A 413 4.59 -3.42 -16.86
CA MET A 413 4.89 -2.77 -18.12
C MET A 413 4.06 -3.33 -19.28
N ASP A 414 3.98 -2.56 -20.37
CA ASP A 414 3.39 -2.96 -21.64
C ASP A 414 4.28 -4.06 -22.28
N PRO A 415 3.71 -5.25 -22.57
CA PRO A 415 4.50 -6.37 -23.08
C PRO A 415 4.98 -6.17 -24.52
N ALA A 416 4.35 -5.28 -25.28
CA ALA A 416 4.72 -4.98 -26.67
C ALA A 416 5.65 -3.77 -26.78
N ASN A 417 5.71 -2.93 -25.74
CA ASN A 417 6.44 -1.67 -25.75
C ASN A 417 7.37 -1.57 -24.54
N HIS A 418 8.60 -2.03 -24.77
CA HIS A 418 9.64 -2.09 -23.75
C HIS A 418 9.80 -0.79 -22.95
N GLY A 419 9.80 -0.91 -21.62
CA GLY A 419 9.99 0.21 -20.69
C GLY A 419 8.82 1.20 -20.57
N LYS A 420 7.68 0.94 -21.24
CA LYS A 420 6.50 1.80 -21.18
C LYS A 420 5.34 1.16 -20.43
N PHE A 421 4.50 1.99 -19.80
CA PHE A 421 3.21 1.52 -19.29
C PHE A 421 2.24 1.33 -20.44
N LYS A 422 1.24 0.45 -20.28
CA LYS A 422 0.09 0.42 -21.19
C LYS A 422 -0.59 1.80 -21.21
N GLY A 423 -1.04 2.23 -22.39
CA GLY A 423 -1.83 3.44 -22.55
C GLY A 423 -3.25 3.23 -22.04
N ALA A 424 -3.94 4.30 -21.63
CA ALA A 424 -5.35 4.22 -21.28
C ALA A 424 -6.23 3.72 -22.45
N GLU A 425 -5.78 3.87 -23.70
CA GLU A 425 -6.41 3.30 -24.91
C GLU A 425 -6.64 1.78 -24.83
N SER A 426 -5.82 1.07 -24.04
CA SER A 426 -5.97 -0.37 -23.80
C SER A 426 -7.09 -0.72 -22.80
N PHE A 427 -7.78 0.28 -22.24
CA PHE A 427 -8.77 0.14 -21.18
C PHE A 427 -10.04 0.97 -21.45
N PRO A 428 -10.74 0.75 -22.57
CA PRO A 428 -12.02 1.41 -22.82
C PRO A 428 -13.07 0.94 -21.78
N ILE A 429 -13.73 1.89 -21.13
CA ILE A 429 -14.71 1.66 -20.06
C ILE A 429 -16.02 2.42 -20.31
N GLY A 430 -16.41 2.50 -21.58
CA GLY A 430 -17.69 3.06 -22.01
C GLY A 430 -17.59 4.47 -22.57
N ASN A 431 -18.75 5.14 -22.62
CA ASN A 431 -18.93 6.45 -23.21
C ASN A 431 -19.80 7.32 -22.30
N VAL A 432 -19.60 8.64 -22.39
CA VAL A 432 -20.50 9.63 -21.81
C VAL A 432 -21.84 9.61 -22.53
N SER A 433 -22.93 9.72 -21.78
CA SER A 433 -24.28 9.88 -22.29
C SER A 433 -24.85 11.23 -21.85
N GLY A 434 -25.21 12.06 -22.83
CA GLY A 434 -25.58 13.45 -22.64
C GLY A 434 -24.36 14.36 -22.42
N ALA A 435 -24.24 15.39 -23.26
CA ALA A 435 -23.16 16.36 -23.11
C ALA A 435 -23.28 17.15 -21.79
N THR A 436 -22.15 17.49 -21.19
CA THR A 436 -22.08 18.35 -19.99
C THR A 436 -21.43 19.69 -20.32
N THR A 437 -21.94 20.79 -19.77
CA THR A 437 -21.40 22.13 -19.98
C THR A 437 -20.41 22.56 -18.90
N SER A 438 -20.57 22.08 -17.67
CA SER A 438 -19.62 22.14 -16.55
C SER A 438 -20.22 21.37 -15.37
N SER A 439 -19.96 20.07 -15.28
CA SER A 439 -20.60 19.20 -14.28
C SER A 439 -19.60 18.25 -13.63
N ALA A 440 -19.76 18.03 -12.32
CA ALA A 440 -19.14 16.92 -11.60
C ALA A 440 -19.99 15.64 -11.69
N ALA A 441 -21.23 15.71 -12.17
CA ALA A 441 -22.08 14.55 -12.41
C ALA A 441 -22.16 14.25 -13.91
N VAL A 442 -21.92 13.00 -14.29
CA VAL A 442 -21.98 12.53 -15.67
C VAL A 442 -22.68 11.17 -15.73
N LYS A 443 -23.41 10.90 -16.82
CA LYS A 443 -23.93 9.55 -17.10
C LYS A 443 -23.00 8.82 -18.03
N VAL A 444 -22.75 7.54 -17.75
CA VAL A 444 -21.89 6.70 -18.60
C VAL A 444 -22.55 5.36 -18.90
N THR A 445 -22.11 4.72 -19.98
CA THR A 445 -22.68 3.46 -20.47
C THR A 445 -22.18 2.20 -19.75
N GLN A 446 -21.15 2.31 -18.90
CA GLN A 446 -20.53 1.18 -18.20
C GLN A 446 -20.16 1.59 -16.77
N PRO A 447 -20.13 0.65 -15.82
CA PRO A 447 -19.70 0.96 -14.46
C PRO A 447 -18.22 1.33 -14.42
N ILE A 448 -17.89 2.34 -13.60
CA ILE A 448 -16.51 2.78 -13.38
C ILE A 448 -16.16 2.58 -11.90
N LEU A 449 -14.98 2.02 -11.62
CA LEU A 449 -14.51 1.80 -10.26
C LEU A 449 -14.41 3.14 -9.48
N PRO A 450 -15.09 3.29 -8.33
CA PRO A 450 -14.86 4.40 -7.43
C PRO A 450 -13.38 4.46 -7.01
N GLY A 451 -12.85 5.68 -6.92
CA GLY A 451 -11.45 5.95 -6.66
C GLY A 451 -10.51 5.75 -7.84
N ALA A 452 -11.01 5.28 -8.99
CA ALA A 452 -10.21 5.25 -10.21
C ALA A 452 -10.04 6.65 -10.78
N ARG A 453 -8.85 6.89 -11.32
CA ARG A 453 -8.57 7.98 -12.24
C ARG A 453 -8.83 7.52 -13.67
N VAL A 454 -9.59 8.29 -14.43
CA VAL A 454 -10.05 7.95 -15.78
C VAL A 454 -9.84 9.09 -16.77
N ASN A 455 -9.55 8.75 -18.02
CA ASN A 455 -9.44 9.71 -19.10
C ASN A 455 -10.78 9.83 -19.83
N PHE A 456 -11.20 11.05 -20.08
CA PHE A 456 -12.32 11.39 -20.94
C PHE A 456 -11.80 12.05 -22.19
N GLU A 457 -12.27 11.59 -23.35
CA GLU A 457 -11.97 12.18 -24.63
C GLU A 457 -12.81 13.44 -24.85
N THR A 458 -12.19 14.62 -24.79
CA THR A 458 -12.87 15.90 -25.00
C THR A 458 -12.86 16.35 -26.45
N VAL A 459 -11.86 15.90 -27.22
CA VAL A 459 -11.83 16.01 -28.68
C VAL A 459 -11.44 14.65 -29.24
N PRO A 460 -12.29 14.03 -30.07
CA PRO A 460 -12.04 12.71 -30.62
C PRO A 460 -10.61 12.52 -31.15
N GLY A 461 -9.94 11.48 -30.67
CA GLY A 461 -8.60 11.04 -31.04
C GLY A 461 -7.45 11.95 -30.63
N THR A 462 -7.69 13.13 -30.03
CA THR A 462 -6.64 14.17 -29.93
C THR A 462 -6.49 14.81 -28.56
N THR A 463 -7.58 15.03 -27.83
CA THR A 463 -7.53 15.73 -26.54
C THR A 463 -8.24 14.92 -25.47
N TYR A 464 -7.54 14.70 -24.37
CA TYR A 464 -8.03 13.96 -23.23
C TYR A 464 -7.91 14.81 -21.99
N THR A 465 -8.89 14.72 -21.12
CA THR A 465 -8.81 15.26 -19.76
C THR A 465 -8.97 14.11 -18.78
N THR A 466 -8.53 14.32 -17.56
CA THR A 466 -8.54 13.27 -16.55
C THR A 466 -9.37 13.71 -15.36
N GLN A 467 -10.24 12.82 -14.88
CA GLN A 467 -10.96 13.01 -13.62
C GLN A 467 -10.89 11.76 -12.76
N ILE A 468 -11.24 11.96 -11.49
CA ILE A 468 -11.32 10.89 -10.50
C ILE A 468 -12.79 10.64 -10.21
N VAL A 469 -13.17 9.37 -10.22
CA VAL A 469 -14.51 8.92 -9.85
C VAL A 469 -14.64 8.84 -8.33
N LEU A 470 -15.59 9.57 -7.77
CA LEU A 470 -15.96 9.52 -6.36
C LEU A 470 -17.00 8.42 -6.09
N THR A 471 -18.04 8.36 -6.93
CA THR A 471 -19.08 7.34 -6.87
C THR A 471 -19.53 6.95 -8.27
N CYS A 472 -20.05 5.72 -8.39
CA CYS A 472 -20.68 5.22 -9.60
C CYS A 472 -21.84 4.30 -9.17
N ALA A 473 -23.06 4.60 -9.61
CA ALA A 473 -24.24 3.82 -9.27
C ALA A 473 -25.13 3.63 -10.51
N PRO A 474 -25.81 2.49 -10.65
CA PRO A 474 -26.77 2.30 -11.74
C PRO A 474 -27.94 3.30 -11.59
N ASP A 475 -28.37 3.89 -12.70
CA ASP A 475 -29.45 4.89 -12.71
C ASP A 475 -30.86 4.28 -12.86
N GLY A 476 -30.93 2.95 -13.00
CA GLY A 476 -32.17 2.20 -13.23
C GLY A 476 -32.65 2.19 -14.70
N GLY A 477 -32.02 2.99 -15.58
CA GLY A 477 -32.30 3.07 -17.02
C GLY A 477 -31.27 2.37 -17.90
N GLY A 478 -30.31 1.65 -17.30
CA GLY A 478 -29.23 0.96 -18.01
C GLY A 478 -27.96 1.79 -18.19
N LEU A 479 -27.92 3.00 -17.60
CA LEU A 479 -26.71 3.82 -17.49
C LEU A 479 -26.23 3.86 -16.04
N TYR A 480 -25.13 4.56 -15.83
CA TYR A 480 -24.55 4.78 -14.50
C TYR A 480 -24.39 6.27 -14.23
N ASP A 481 -24.89 6.71 -13.08
CA ASP A 481 -24.62 8.04 -12.53
C ASP A 481 -23.25 8.04 -11.87
N VAL A 482 -22.35 8.86 -12.41
CA VAL A 482 -20.96 8.98 -11.96
C VAL A 482 -20.74 10.38 -11.40
N VAL A 483 -20.23 10.44 -10.18
CA VAL A 483 -19.78 11.69 -9.56
C VAL A 483 -18.25 11.76 -9.63
N LEU A 484 -17.76 12.88 -10.11
CA LEU A 484 -16.35 13.19 -10.34
C LEU A 484 -15.85 14.18 -9.27
N GLN A 485 -14.55 14.17 -9.04
CA GLN A 485 -13.93 15.08 -8.07
C GLN A 485 -14.00 16.56 -8.49
N GLY A 486 -14.02 16.83 -9.80
CA GLY A 486 -14.09 18.20 -10.32
C GLY A 486 -15.08 18.31 -11.47
N ASN A 487 -15.51 19.55 -11.73
CA ASN A 487 -16.38 19.86 -12.85
C ASN A 487 -15.63 19.75 -14.18
N MET A 488 -16.33 19.31 -15.22
CA MET A 488 -15.79 19.25 -16.58
C MET A 488 -16.88 19.42 -17.64
N THR A 489 -16.44 19.83 -18.83
CA THR A 489 -17.25 19.88 -20.05
C THR A 489 -16.91 18.64 -20.88
N LEU A 490 -17.91 17.80 -21.13
CA LEU A 490 -17.76 16.54 -21.86
C LEU A 490 -18.73 16.51 -23.04
N PRO A 491 -18.28 16.17 -24.25
CA PRO A 491 -19.21 15.93 -25.36
C PRO A 491 -20.02 14.65 -25.12
N ASP A 492 -21.23 14.61 -25.67
CA ASP A 492 -22.00 13.36 -25.74
C ASP A 492 -21.24 12.32 -26.57
N GLY A 493 -21.25 11.07 -26.11
CA GLY A 493 -20.51 9.99 -26.74
C GLY A 493 -19.00 9.99 -26.46
N ALA A 494 -18.46 10.94 -25.70
CA ALA A 494 -17.03 10.98 -25.32
C ALA A 494 -16.58 9.62 -24.78
N ALA A 495 -15.52 9.05 -25.36
CA ALA A 495 -14.96 7.80 -24.88
C ALA A 495 -14.34 7.98 -23.48
N VAL A 496 -14.53 6.98 -22.63
CA VAL A 496 -14.00 6.94 -21.27
C VAL A 496 -13.01 5.78 -21.16
N PHE A 497 -11.85 6.05 -20.58
CA PHE A 497 -10.75 5.09 -20.47
C PHE A 497 -10.24 4.96 -19.04
N GLY A 498 -10.01 3.73 -18.60
CA GLY A 498 -9.33 3.43 -17.35
C GLY A 498 -7.85 3.76 -17.46
N ARG A 499 -7.32 4.54 -16.52
CA ARG A 499 -5.90 4.93 -16.58
C ARG A 499 -5.01 3.90 -15.89
N VAL A 500 -3.87 3.59 -16.50
CA VAL A 500 -2.90 2.59 -16.00
C VAL A 500 -1.86 3.20 -15.07
N THR A 501 -1.43 4.43 -15.35
CA THR A 501 -0.43 5.15 -14.55
C THR A 501 -0.88 6.58 -14.22
N GLU A 502 -0.57 7.03 -13.01
CA GLU A 502 -0.91 8.38 -12.54
C GLU A 502 -0.02 9.48 -13.14
N ASP A 503 1.24 9.14 -13.40
CA ASP A 503 2.32 10.09 -13.65
C ASP A 503 3.50 9.49 -14.43
N GLY A 504 3.34 8.28 -14.98
CA GLY A 504 4.43 7.56 -15.65
C GLY A 504 5.44 6.95 -14.70
N THR A 505 5.13 6.87 -13.40
CA THR A 505 5.95 6.21 -12.39
C THR A 505 5.10 5.21 -11.59
N HIS A 506 3.92 5.63 -11.15
CA HIS A 506 3.06 4.84 -10.27
C HIS A 506 1.89 4.21 -11.01
N LEU A 507 1.49 3.01 -10.62
CA LEU A 507 0.23 2.42 -11.09
C LEU A 507 -0.97 3.21 -10.54
N ALA A 508 -1.95 3.43 -11.42
CA ALA A 508 -3.31 3.86 -11.09
C ALA A 508 -4.20 2.62 -10.87
N LEU A 509 -5.41 2.78 -10.34
CA LEU A 509 -6.25 1.65 -9.92
C LEU A 509 -6.48 0.59 -11.03
N TYR A 510 -6.76 0.99 -12.27
CA TYR A 510 -6.90 0.04 -13.38
C TYR A 510 -5.57 -0.65 -13.73
N GLY A 511 -4.45 0.07 -13.63
CA GLY A 511 -3.11 -0.54 -13.78
C GLY A 511 -2.78 -1.53 -12.67
N ILE A 512 -3.17 -1.27 -11.43
CA ILE A 512 -3.06 -2.22 -10.31
C ILE A 512 -3.88 -3.47 -10.62
N MET A 513 -5.15 -3.32 -11.05
CA MET A 513 -6.02 -4.46 -11.37
C MET A 513 -5.49 -5.28 -12.55
N ASP A 514 -4.99 -4.65 -13.61
CA ASP A 514 -4.37 -5.34 -14.75
C ASP A 514 -3.11 -6.10 -14.34
N SER A 515 -2.21 -5.45 -13.60
CA SER A 515 -0.96 -6.06 -13.13
C SER A 515 -1.23 -7.22 -12.17
N PHE A 516 -2.24 -7.08 -11.30
CA PHE A 516 -2.66 -8.10 -10.34
C PHE A 516 -3.09 -9.40 -11.01
N VAL A 517 -3.93 -9.32 -12.05
CA VAL A 517 -4.39 -10.50 -12.79
C VAL A 517 -3.24 -11.17 -13.55
N ARG A 518 -2.23 -10.40 -13.96
CA ARG A 518 -1.05 -10.90 -14.69
C ARG A 518 0.01 -11.51 -13.79
N TRP A 519 0.05 -11.15 -12.50
CA TRP A 519 1.06 -11.62 -11.57
C TRP A 519 0.74 -13.05 -11.10
N PRO A 520 1.53 -14.07 -11.50
CA PRO A 520 1.19 -15.45 -11.21
C PRO A 520 1.16 -15.74 -9.71
N GLN A 521 0.02 -16.23 -9.22
CA GLN A 521 -0.13 -16.65 -7.81
C GLN A 521 0.86 -17.76 -7.43
N ALA A 522 1.25 -18.60 -8.39
CA ALA A 522 2.28 -19.62 -8.21
C ALA A 522 3.63 -19.06 -7.74
N HIS A 523 3.97 -17.80 -8.02
CA HIS A 523 5.21 -17.19 -7.53
C HIS A 523 5.24 -17.02 -6.00
N LYS A 524 4.11 -17.17 -5.31
CA LYS A 524 4.09 -17.23 -3.84
C LYS A 524 4.96 -18.36 -3.30
N SER A 525 5.12 -19.47 -4.05
CA SER A 525 6.00 -20.58 -3.68
C SER A 525 7.44 -20.15 -3.40
N LYS A 526 7.89 -19.04 -4.00
CA LYS A 526 9.24 -18.48 -3.77
C LYS A 526 9.43 -17.92 -2.36
N PHE A 527 8.34 -17.62 -1.65
CA PHE A 527 8.35 -17.21 -0.24
C PHE A 527 8.33 -18.37 0.74
N TYR A 528 8.43 -19.61 0.27
CA TYR A 528 8.51 -20.78 1.13
C TYR A 528 9.98 -21.16 1.34
N PRO A 529 10.41 -21.40 2.59
CA PRO A 529 11.73 -21.94 2.84
C PRO A 529 11.82 -23.30 2.15
N VAL A 530 12.83 -23.48 1.30
CA VAL A 530 13.14 -24.80 0.73
C VAL A 530 13.85 -25.57 1.85
N VAL A 531 13.35 -26.79 2.13
CA VAL A 531 13.91 -27.69 3.16
C VAL A 531 15.28 -28.18 2.74
#